data_AF-A0A8S8XWK3-F1
#
_entry.id   AF-A0A8S8XWK3-F1
#
_cell.length_a   1.000
_cell.length_b   1.000
_cell.length_c   1.000
_cell.angle_alpha   90.00
_cell.angle_beta   90.00
_cell.angle_gamma   90.00
#
_symmetry.space_group_name_H-M   'P 1'
#
loop_
_entity.id
_entity.type
_entity.pdbx_description
1 polymer ?
#
loop_
_entity_poly.entity_id
_entity_poly.type
_entity_poly.pdbx_seq_one_letter_code
_entity_poly.pdbx_strand_id
1 'polypeptide(L)' 'MIQFDLWFGANWHEREAFDLMGIYFIGHPDLRRVLLPEGFAGHPLRKDYVYEIHEEEW' A
#
# COMPACT_ATOMS: atom_id res chain seq x y z
N MET A 1 16.75 2.87 3.20
CA MET A 1 17.54 2.38 2.05
C MET A 1 16.85 2.97 0.84
N ILE A 2 17.52 3.90 0.16
CA ILE A 2 16.97 4.60 -0.99
C ILE A 2 17.12 3.61 -2.16
N GLN A 3 16.02 3.19 -2.78
CA GLN A 3 16.07 2.28 -3.94
C GLN A 3 15.67 2.96 -5.25
N PHE A 4 14.97 4.09 -5.21
CA PHE A 4 14.56 4.86 -6.40
C PHE A 4 15.75 5.47 -7.15
N ASP A 5 16.77 5.93 -6.43
CA ASP A 5 18.02 6.47 -6.94
C ASP A 5 18.86 5.41 -7.68
N LEU A 6 18.69 4.14 -7.33
CA LEU A 6 19.35 3.01 -7.99
C LEU A 6 18.50 2.44 -9.14
N TRP A 7 17.18 2.34 -8.94
CA TRP A 7 16.23 1.76 -9.88
C TRP A 7 14.99 2.67 -10.00
N PHE A 8 14.92 3.48 -11.06
CA PHE A 8 13.79 4.38 -11.30
C PHE A 8 12.43 3.67 -11.36
N GLY A 9 12.38 2.41 -11.80
CA GLY A 9 11.15 1.60 -11.84
C GLY A 9 10.62 1.16 -10.48
N ALA A 10 11.41 1.28 -9.41
CA ALA A 10 11.01 0.84 -8.07
C ALA A 10 9.95 1.75 -7.42
N ASN A 11 9.80 2.99 -7.88
CA ASN A 11 8.87 3.97 -7.30
C ASN A 11 7.43 3.41 -7.18
N TRP A 12 6.93 2.79 -8.26
CA TRP A 12 5.57 2.25 -8.26
C TRP A 12 5.41 1.07 -7.30
N HIS A 13 6.38 0.15 -7.28
CA HIS A 13 6.35 -1.02 -6.42
C HIS A 13 6.48 -0.66 -4.93
N GLU A 14 7.27 0.36 -4.59
CA GLU A 14 7.37 0.85 -3.21
C GLU A 14 6.06 1.50 -2.75
N ARG A 15 5.38 2.24 -3.62
CA ARG A 15 4.05 2.81 -3.32
C ARG A 15 2.98 1.74 -3.19
N GLU A 16 3.02 0.71 -4.03
CA GLU A 16 2.13 -0.45 -3.95
C GLU A 16 2.30 -1.22 -2.63
N ALA A 17 3.55 -1.51 -2.25
CA ALA A 17 3.85 -2.18 -0.99
C ALA A 17 3.46 -1.32 0.23
N PHE A 18 3.62 0.00 0.15
CA PHE A 18 3.12 0.92 1.17
C PHE A 18 1.59 0.85 1.30
N ASP A 19 0.87 0.88 0.18
CA ASP A 19 -0.59 0.91 0.18
C ASP A 19 -1.22 -0.41 0.65
N LEU A 20 -0.71 -1.54 0.15
CA LEU A 20 -1.32 -2.85 0.38
C LEU A 20 -0.82 -3.58 1.62
N MET A 21 0.42 -3.31 2.05
CA MET A 21 1.07 -4.01 3.18
C MET A 21 1.41 -3.08 4.36
N GLY A 22 1.42 -1.77 4.15
CA GLY A 22 1.80 -0.78 5.16
C GLY A 22 3.30 -0.73 5.42
N ILE A 23 4.12 -1.07 4.42
CA ILE A 23 5.58 -1.02 4.52
C ILE A 23 6.06 0.40 4.24
N TYR A 24 6.81 0.99 5.18
CA TYR A 24 7.34 2.35 5.04
C TYR A 24 8.77 2.33 4.47
N PHE A 25 8.96 3.03 3.36
CA PHE A 25 10.28 3.19 2.72
C PHE A 25 10.89 4.54 3.13
N ILE A 26 11.97 4.50 3.91
CA ILE A 26 12.68 5.69 4.38
C ILE A 26 13.51 6.28 3.25
N GLY A 27 13.21 7.53 2.87
CA GLY A 27 13.89 8.27 1.81
C GLY A 27 13.15 8.31 0.47
N HIS A 28 11.92 7.77 0.39
CA HIS A 28 11.10 7.88 -0.82
C HIS A 28 10.56 9.31 -0.97
N PRO A 29 10.69 9.96 -2.15
CA PRO A 29 10.29 11.36 -2.34
C PRO A 29 8.77 11.56 -2.28
N ASP A 30 7.98 10.52 -2.57
CA ASP A 30 6.52 10.62 -2.61
C ASP A 30 5.81 9.31 -2.25
N LEU A 31 5.79 8.99 -0.96
CA LEU A 31 5.12 7.79 -0.45
C LEU A 31 3.64 8.09 -0.17
N ARG A 32 2.79 7.91 -1.18
CA ARG A 32 1.33 8.06 -1.08
C ARG A 32 0.62 6.82 -1.62
N ARG A 33 -0.61 6.59 -1.14
CA ARG A 33 -1.52 5.55 -1.64
C ARG A 33 -1.84 5.74 -3.12
N VAL A 34 -2.12 4.64 -3.82
CA VAL A 34 -2.30 4.62 -5.29
C VAL A 34 -3.44 3.73 -5.72
N LEU A 35 -3.59 2.56 -5.09
CA LEU A 35 -4.54 1.53 -5.50
C LEU A 35 -5.82 1.59 -4.67
N LEU A 36 -5.70 1.90 -3.39
CA LEU A 36 -6.84 1.97 -2.49
C LEU A 36 -7.55 3.33 -2.56
N PRO A 37 -8.89 3.37 -2.41
CA PRO A 37 -9.64 4.60 -2.32
C PRO A 37 -9.15 5.50 -1.18
N GLU A 38 -9.29 6.82 -1.37
CA GLU A 38 -9.03 7.78 -0.30
C GLU A 38 -9.94 7.50 0.90
N GLY A 39 -9.34 7.28 2.07
CA GLY A 39 -10.07 6.94 3.30
C GLY A 39 -10.16 5.44 3.64
N PHE A 40 -9.62 4.53 2.82
CA PHE A 40 -9.62 3.10 3.14
C PHE A 40 -8.85 2.80 4.44
N ALA A 41 -9.50 2.21 5.45
CA ALA A 41 -8.84 1.88 6.71
C ALA A 41 -8.15 0.51 6.61
N GLY A 42 -6.82 0.49 6.72
CA GLY A 42 -6.03 -0.74 6.77
C GLY A 42 -5.22 -1.07 5.51
N HIS A 43 -4.75 -2.31 5.44
CA HIS A 43 -3.82 -2.85 4.44
C HIS A 43 -4.27 -4.28 4.07
N PRO A 44 -4.94 -4.48 2.92
CA PRO A 44 -5.67 -5.72 2.64
C PRO A 44 -4.78 -6.96 2.45
N LEU A 45 -3.51 -6.80 2.09
CA LEU A 45 -2.59 -7.94 1.91
C LEU A 45 -1.90 -8.37 3.22
N ARG A 46 -2.18 -7.70 4.34
CA ARG A 46 -1.71 -8.13 5.66
C ARG A 46 -2.44 -9.39 6.10
N LYS A 47 -1.69 -10.33 6.69
CA LYS A 47 -2.27 -11.59 7.21
C LYS A 47 -3.22 -11.37 8.38
N ASP A 48 -3.04 -10.28 9.12
CA ASP A 48 -3.88 -9.81 10.21
C ASP A 48 -5.14 -9.06 9.73
N TYR A 49 -5.26 -8.77 8.43
CA TYR A 49 -6.42 -8.07 7.90
C TYR A 49 -7.62 -9.02 7.82
N VAL A 50 -8.68 -8.68 8.56
CA VAL A 50 -9.96 -9.39 8.49
C VAL A 50 -10.86 -8.64 7.51
N TYR A 51 -11.23 -9.31 6.42
CA TYR A 51 -12.23 -8.79 5.52
C TYR A 51 -13.62 -8.99 6.15
N GLU A 52 -14.26 -7.91 6.58
CA GLU A 52 -15.66 -7.96 7.00
C GLU A 52 -16.52 -8.19 5.74
N ILE A 53 -17.08 -9.40 5.62
CA ILE A 53 -18.07 -9.69 4.61
C ILE A 53 -19.35 -8.99 5.07
N HIS A 54 -19.68 -7.86 4.45
CA HIS A 54 -21.06 -7.38 4.47
C HIS A 54 -21.86 -8.32 3.56
N GLU A 55 -22.58 -9.29 4.16
CA GLU A 55 -23.62 -10.00 3.44
C GLU A 55 -24.66 -8.95 3.02
N GLU A 56 -24.63 -8.53 1.75
CA GLU A 56 -25.77 -7.82 1.19
C GLU A 56 -26.92 -8.83 1.11
N GLU A 57 -27.88 -8.70 2.04
CA GLU A 57 -29.16 -9.39 1.97
C GLU A 57 -29.92 -8.87 0.75
N TRP A 58 -29.90 -9.66 -0.33
CA TRP A 58 -30.73 -9.48 -1.52
C TRP A 58 -32.11 -10.11 -1.34
#